data_AF-A0A382SKF5-F1
#
_entry.id   AF-A0A382SKF5-F1
#
_cell.length_a   1.000
_cell.length_b   1.000
_cell.length_c   1.000
_cell.angle_alpha   90.00
_cell.angle_beta   90.00
_cell.angle_gamma   90.00
#
_symmetry.space_group_name_H-M   'P 1'
#
loop_
_entity.id
_entity.type
_entity.pdbx_description
1 polymer ?
#
loop_
_entity_poly.entity_id
_entity_poly.type
_entity_poly.pdbx_seq_one_letter_code
_entity_poly.pdbx_strand_id
1 'polypeptide(L)'
;MFWPFNGSVWISRAATVFITTIGFSAILAFAQRFHSKEAGIIAGFIYILVPYALFFERMQLPDPYAATFTMLLLWSSAQLAVAPHQNKLKFLVGLTLAAGMVSKITYLIFLPIPIIAGLTLGHARSTQLRAALHSYMVGALLLLPVVAILKFVGHSDMG
;
A
#
# COMPACT_ATOMS: atom_id res chain seq x y z
N MET A 1 8.63 35.15 19.66
CA MET A 1 7.22 35.31 19.20
C MET A 1 6.67 33.91 18.93
N PHE A 2 5.86 33.38 19.86
CA PHE A 2 5.27 32.04 19.78
C PHE A 2 4.10 32.04 18.77
N TRP A 3 4.28 31.39 17.63
CA TRP A 3 3.20 31.11 16.68
C TRP A 3 2.51 29.81 17.13
N PRO A 4 1.19 29.75 17.38
CA PRO A 4 0.58 28.64 18.13
C PRO A 4 0.32 27.38 17.28
N PHE A 5 0.70 27.37 16.01
CA PHE A 5 0.53 26.21 15.12
C PHE A 5 1.88 25.76 14.60
N ASN A 6 2.33 24.60 15.08
CA ASN A 6 3.46 23.88 14.52
C ASN A 6 3.02 23.30 13.17
N GLY A 7 2.92 24.16 12.13
CA GLY A 7 2.27 23.84 10.85
C GLY A 7 2.79 22.55 10.22
N SER A 8 4.08 22.25 10.40
CA SER A 8 4.70 20.99 9.96
C SER A 8 4.07 19.74 10.60
N VAL A 9 3.77 19.78 11.91
CA VAL A 9 3.14 18.65 12.64
C VAL A 9 1.69 18.46 12.23
N TRP A 10 0.97 19.56 11.97
CA TRP A 10 -0.42 19.46 11.51
C TRP A 10 -0.51 18.90 10.08
N ILE A 11 0.32 19.41 9.16
CA ILE A 11 0.35 18.97 7.75
C ILE A 11 0.68 17.47 7.64
N SER A 12 1.67 17.00 8.38
CA SER A 12 2.09 15.60 8.36
C SER A 12 1.03 14.65 8.95
N ARG A 13 0.33 15.05 10.01
CA ARG A 13 -0.82 14.30 10.53
C ARG A 13 -2.00 14.29 9.56
N ALA A 14 -2.31 15.42 8.94
CA ALA A 14 -3.35 15.50 7.92
C ALA A 14 -3.05 14.57 6.72
N ALA A 15 -1.80 14.57 6.24
CA ALA A 15 -1.35 13.64 5.20
C ALA A 15 -1.53 12.17 5.62
N THR A 16 -1.27 11.86 6.89
CA THR A 16 -1.47 10.51 7.43
C THR A 16 -2.93 10.09 7.39
N VAL A 17 -3.84 10.96 7.83
CA VAL A 17 -5.28 10.72 7.77
C VAL A 17 -5.76 10.52 6.33
N PHE A 18 -5.27 11.32 5.37
CA PHE A 18 -5.63 11.13 3.97
C PHE A 18 -5.19 9.78 3.44
N ILE A 19 -3.93 9.38 3.72
CA ILE A 19 -3.42 8.09 3.27
C ILE A 19 -4.20 6.94 3.93
N THR A 20 -4.42 6.99 5.24
CA THR A 20 -5.12 5.91 5.95
C THR A 20 -6.60 5.82 5.59
N THR A 21 -7.24 6.93 5.18
CA THR A 21 -8.60 6.92 4.62
C THR A 21 -8.67 6.12 3.31
N ILE A 22 -7.62 6.21 2.47
CA ILE A 22 -7.51 5.37 1.27
C ILE A 22 -7.37 3.89 1.68
N GLY A 23 -6.55 3.61 2.69
CA GLY A 23 -6.39 2.28 3.26
C GLY A 23 -7.70 1.71 3.80
N PHE A 24 -8.45 2.50 4.56
CA PHE A 24 -9.77 2.16 5.07
C PHE A 24 -10.74 1.84 3.93
N SER A 25 -10.75 2.64 2.87
CA SER A 25 -11.56 2.38 1.67
C SER A 25 -11.18 1.05 1.02
N ALA A 26 -9.89 0.70 1.01
CA ALA A 26 -9.42 -0.59 0.51
C ALA A 26 -9.86 -1.76 1.41
N ILE A 27 -9.90 -1.58 2.75
CA ILE A 27 -10.46 -2.57 3.69
C ILE A 27 -11.92 -2.87 3.32
N LEU A 28 -12.73 -1.81 3.21
CA LEU A 28 -14.14 -1.95 2.85
C LEU A 28 -14.30 -2.66 1.50
N ALA A 29 -13.61 -2.18 0.45
CA ALA A 29 -13.73 -2.73 -0.89
C ALA A 29 -13.26 -4.19 -0.98
N PHE A 30 -12.25 -4.57 -0.20
CA PHE A 30 -11.78 -5.96 -0.13
C PHE A 30 -12.81 -6.85 0.57
N ALA A 31 -13.27 -6.47 1.76
CA ALA A 31 -14.25 -7.24 2.52
C ALA A 31 -15.58 -7.41 1.75
N GLN A 32 -16.05 -6.34 1.09
CA GLN A 32 -17.25 -6.37 0.26
C GLN A 32 -17.16 -7.36 -0.89
N ARG A 33 -15.97 -7.52 -1.45
CA ARG A 33 -15.75 -8.41 -2.58
C ARG A 33 -15.71 -9.88 -2.19
N PHE A 34 -15.10 -10.19 -1.04
CA PHE A 34 -14.93 -11.58 -0.62
C PHE A 34 -16.20 -12.17 0.00
N HIS A 35 -17.07 -11.33 0.55
CA HIS A 35 -18.26 -11.80 1.24
C HIS A 35 -19.53 -11.04 0.84
N SER A 36 -19.74 -9.84 1.39
CA SER A 36 -20.95 -9.04 1.13
C SER A 36 -20.80 -7.58 1.58
N LYS A 37 -21.78 -6.72 1.24
CA LYS A 37 -21.78 -5.30 1.63
C LYS A 37 -21.72 -5.11 3.15
N GLU A 38 -22.45 -5.95 3.88
CA GLU A 38 -22.53 -5.96 5.34
C GLU A 38 -21.18 -6.33 5.95
N ALA A 39 -20.48 -7.30 5.38
CA ALA A 39 -19.13 -7.67 5.82
C ALA A 39 -18.15 -6.50 5.68
N GLY A 40 -18.28 -5.69 4.63
CA GLY A 40 -17.54 -4.44 4.49
C GLY A 40 -17.80 -3.47 5.65
N ILE A 41 -19.07 -3.22 5.97
CA ILE A 41 -19.46 -2.32 7.07
C ILE A 41 -18.91 -2.84 8.41
N ILE A 42 -19.05 -4.14 8.68
CA ILE A 42 -18.53 -4.77 9.90
C ILE A 42 -17.01 -4.63 9.97
N ALA A 43 -16.27 -4.91 8.89
CA ALA A 43 -14.83 -4.74 8.84
C ALA A 43 -14.41 -3.27 9.11
N GLY A 44 -15.16 -2.32 8.57
CA GLY A 44 -14.97 -0.89 8.84
C GLY A 44 -15.17 -0.52 10.30
N PHE A 45 -16.26 -0.99 10.92
CA PHE A 45 -16.51 -0.79 12.35
C PHE A 45 -15.41 -1.39 13.22
N ILE A 46 -14.98 -2.62 12.92
CA ILE A 46 -13.88 -3.26 13.64
C ILE A 46 -12.62 -2.40 13.51
N TYR A 47 -12.24 -1.96 12.30
CA TYR A 47 -11.06 -1.13 12.11
C TYR A 47 -11.09 0.16 12.93
N ILE A 48 -12.21 0.89 12.92
CA ILE A 48 -12.37 2.14 13.67
C ILE A 48 -12.28 1.91 15.18
N LEU A 49 -12.76 0.77 15.67
CA LEU A 49 -12.77 0.44 17.09
C LEU A 49 -11.45 -0.16 17.58
N VAL A 50 -10.55 -0.59 16.69
CA VAL A 50 -9.24 -1.15 17.06
C VAL A 50 -8.35 -0.03 17.63
N PRO A 51 -8.05 -0.04 18.95
CA PRO A 51 -7.31 1.06 19.58
C PRO A 51 -5.90 1.22 19.00
N TYR A 52 -5.30 0.10 18.58
CA TYR A 52 -4.00 0.07 17.92
C TYR A 52 -3.99 0.95 16.66
N ALA A 53 -4.98 0.83 15.78
CA ALA A 53 -5.05 1.62 14.54
C ALA A 53 -5.15 3.11 14.86
N LEU A 54 -6.10 3.50 15.73
CA LEU A 54 -6.30 4.90 16.13
C LEU A 54 -5.07 5.53 16.78
N PHE A 55 -4.35 4.76 17.59
CA PHE A 55 -3.15 5.25 18.28
C PHE A 55 -2.00 5.50 17.31
N PHE A 56 -1.67 4.52 16.46
CA PHE A 56 -0.53 4.62 15.54
C PHE A 56 -0.77 5.64 14.42
N GLU A 57 -2.02 5.82 13.95
CA GLU A 57 -2.36 6.86 12.98
C GLU A 57 -2.10 8.29 13.52
N ARG A 58 -2.18 8.50 14.84
CA ARG A 58 -1.93 9.79 15.49
C ARG A 58 -0.46 10.05 15.80
N MET A 59 0.37 9.00 15.80
CA MET A 59 1.79 9.08 16.17
C MET A 59 2.73 9.49 15.03
N GLN A 60 2.21 9.69 13.81
CA GLN A 60 3.01 10.09 12.64
C GLN A 60 4.20 9.14 12.39
N LEU A 61 3.96 7.84 12.57
CA LEU A 61 4.92 6.78 12.30
C LEU A 61 4.79 6.28 10.86
N PRO A 62 5.78 5.56 10.32
CA PRO A 62 5.68 4.93 9.01
C PRO A 62 4.71 3.73 8.96
N ASP A 63 4.39 3.14 10.10
CA ASP A 63 3.56 1.93 10.21
C ASP A 63 2.16 2.04 9.61
N PRO A 64 1.39 3.13 9.82
CA PRO A 64 0.08 3.31 9.18
C PRO A 64 0.17 3.39 7.64
N TYR A 65 1.26 3.93 7.08
CA TYR A 65 1.46 3.95 5.63
C TYR A 65 1.68 2.53 5.11
N ALA A 66 2.55 1.75 5.76
CA ALA A 66 2.78 0.35 5.41
C ALA A 66 1.48 -0.48 5.49
N ALA A 67 0.67 -0.30 6.54
CA ALA A 67 -0.62 -0.97 6.68
C ALA A 67 -1.59 -0.59 5.53
N THR A 68 -1.67 0.70 5.20
CA THR A 68 -2.48 1.22 4.10
C THR A 68 -2.09 0.59 2.78
N PHE A 69 -0.80 0.62 2.43
CA PHE A 69 -0.32 0.07 1.17
C PHE A 69 -0.48 -1.45 1.12
N THR A 70 -0.36 -2.15 2.26
CA THR A 70 -0.61 -3.59 2.35
C THR A 70 -2.05 -3.91 1.96
N MET A 71 -3.02 -3.16 2.50
CA MET A 71 -4.42 -3.38 2.18
C MET A 71 -4.75 -3.05 0.73
N LEU A 72 -4.21 -1.95 0.21
CA LEU A 72 -4.33 -1.60 -1.21
C LEU A 72 -3.70 -2.65 -2.12
N LEU A 73 -2.56 -3.21 -1.73
CA LEU A 73 -1.89 -4.27 -2.46
C LEU A 73 -2.74 -5.54 -2.50
N LEU A 74 -3.33 -5.95 -1.37
CA LEU A 74 -4.26 -7.08 -1.31
C LEU A 74 -5.46 -6.88 -2.23
N TRP A 75 -6.11 -5.72 -2.15
CA TRP A 75 -7.27 -5.41 -2.98
C TRP A 75 -6.94 -5.33 -4.46
N SER A 76 -5.91 -4.57 -4.83
CA SER A 76 -5.50 -4.41 -6.23
C SER A 76 -4.97 -5.71 -6.83
N SER A 77 -4.25 -6.53 -6.06
CA SER A 77 -3.79 -7.86 -6.50
C SER A 77 -4.95 -8.82 -6.73
N ALA A 78 -5.95 -8.82 -5.85
CA ALA A 78 -7.16 -9.59 -6.08
C ALA A 78 -7.89 -9.13 -7.35
N GLN A 79 -7.94 -7.81 -7.63
CA GLN A 79 -8.58 -7.28 -8.85
C GLN A 79 -7.78 -7.70 -10.09
N LEU A 80 -6.46 -7.60 -10.03
CA LEU A 80 -5.57 -8.01 -11.11
C LEU A 80 -5.72 -9.51 -11.40
N ALA A 81 -5.91 -10.34 -10.37
CA ALA A 81 -6.10 -11.78 -10.56
C ALA A 81 -7.34 -12.11 -11.39
N VAL A 82 -8.43 -11.34 -11.26
CA VAL A 82 -9.65 -11.50 -12.08
C VAL A 82 -9.48 -10.90 -13.47
N ALA A 83 -8.77 -9.77 -13.58
CA ALA A 83 -8.59 -9.06 -14.85
C ALA A 83 -7.09 -8.82 -15.18
N PRO A 84 -6.32 -9.89 -15.47
CA PRO A 84 -4.85 -9.83 -15.56
C PRO A 84 -4.33 -9.00 -16.74
N HIS A 85 -5.19 -8.71 -17.73
CA HIS A 85 -4.84 -7.93 -18.91
C HIS A 85 -4.89 -6.41 -18.64
N GLN A 86 -5.54 -5.96 -17.57
CA GLN A 86 -5.73 -4.52 -17.31
C GLN A 86 -4.45 -3.84 -16.83
N ASN A 87 -3.88 -2.98 -17.67
CA ASN A 87 -2.65 -2.25 -17.35
C ASN A 87 -2.81 -1.29 -16.15
N LYS A 88 -4.00 -0.72 -15.94
CA LYS A 88 -4.29 0.12 -14.77
C LYS A 88 -4.07 -0.62 -13.46
N LEU A 89 -4.52 -1.88 -13.38
CA LEU A 89 -4.33 -2.72 -12.19
C LEU A 89 -2.87 -3.14 -12.02
N LYS A 90 -2.17 -3.45 -13.12
CA LYS A 90 -0.73 -3.75 -13.07
C LYS A 90 0.05 -2.57 -12.48
N PHE A 91 -0.26 -1.36 -12.94
CA PHE A 91 0.32 -0.12 -12.43
C PHE A 91 -0.01 0.10 -10.96
N LEU A 92 -1.27 -0.08 -10.56
CA LEU A 92 -1.68 0.10 -9.17
C LEU A 92 -0.98 -0.89 -8.20
N VAL A 93 -0.84 -2.16 -8.61
CA VAL A 93 -0.07 -3.15 -7.84
C VAL A 93 1.41 -2.75 -7.74
N GLY A 94 2.02 -2.32 -8.87
CA GLY A 94 3.40 -1.84 -8.86
C GLY A 94 3.60 -0.59 -7.98
N LEU A 95 2.66 0.36 -8.04
CA LEU A 95 2.66 1.58 -7.24
C LEU A 95 2.54 1.28 -5.74
N THR A 96 1.64 0.38 -5.35
CA THR A 96 1.44 -0.01 -3.94
C THR A 96 2.64 -0.79 -3.39
N LEU A 97 3.28 -1.63 -4.20
CA LEU A 97 4.56 -2.26 -3.86
C LEU A 97 5.66 -1.21 -3.63
N ALA A 98 5.84 -0.28 -4.57
CA ALA A 98 6.85 0.77 -4.45
C ALA A 98 6.59 1.65 -3.22
N ALA A 99 5.36 2.15 -3.06
CA ALA A 99 5.00 3.01 -1.95
C ALA A 99 5.14 2.32 -0.58
N GLY A 100 4.81 1.02 -0.49
CA GLY A 100 5.03 0.22 0.71
C GLY A 100 6.52 0.00 1.03
N MET A 101 7.36 -0.22 0.03
CA MET A 101 8.82 -0.33 0.25
C MET A 101 9.43 0.99 0.71
N VAL A 102 8.97 2.12 0.17
CA VAL A 102 9.40 3.46 0.59
C VAL A 102 8.98 3.74 2.02
N SER A 103 7.80 3.28 2.45
CA SER A 103 7.35 3.51 3.83
C SER A 103 8.13 2.70 4.85
N LYS A 104 8.39 1.41 4.59
CA LYS A 104 9.15 0.55 5.51
C LYS A 104 9.77 -0.63 4.79
N ILE A 105 11.06 -0.88 5.00
CA ILE A 105 11.77 -2.02 4.36
C ILE A 105 11.18 -3.38 4.73
N THR A 106 10.53 -3.51 5.90
CA THR A 106 9.84 -4.75 6.32
C THR A 106 8.68 -5.11 5.39
N TYR A 107 8.25 -4.20 4.51
CA TYR A 107 7.25 -4.45 3.49
C TYR A 107 7.66 -5.53 2.46
N LEU A 108 8.96 -5.90 2.40
CA LEU A 108 9.48 -7.03 1.61
C LEU A 108 8.69 -8.34 1.81
N ILE A 109 8.15 -8.57 3.00
CA ILE A 109 7.35 -9.76 3.33
C ILE A 109 6.09 -9.85 2.45
N PHE A 110 5.58 -8.72 1.95
CA PHE A 110 4.37 -8.66 1.12
C PHE A 110 4.63 -8.77 -0.38
N LEU A 111 5.90 -8.85 -0.80
CA LEU A 111 6.27 -9.01 -2.21
C LEU A 111 5.60 -10.22 -2.88
N PRO A 112 5.41 -11.39 -2.23
CA PRO A 112 4.74 -12.54 -2.83
C PRO A 112 3.22 -12.36 -3.07
N ILE A 113 2.56 -11.34 -2.50
CA ILE A 113 1.09 -11.20 -2.55
C ILE A 113 0.50 -11.26 -3.98
N PRO A 114 1.02 -10.52 -4.99
CA PRO A 114 0.45 -10.56 -6.34
C PRO A 114 0.51 -11.95 -6.97
N ILE A 115 1.57 -12.71 -6.70
CA ILE A 115 1.71 -14.09 -7.17
C ILE A 115 0.70 -14.99 -6.45
N ILE A 116 0.61 -14.91 -5.13
CA ILE A 116 -0.33 -15.71 -4.34
C ILE A 116 -1.76 -15.43 -4.80
N ALA A 117 -2.16 -14.17 -4.89
CA ALA A 117 -3.48 -13.77 -5.36
C ALA A 117 -3.79 -14.30 -6.78
N GLY A 118 -2.81 -14.21 -7.70
CA GLY A 118 -2.94 -14.75 -9.05
C GLY A 118 -3.08 -16.28 -9.08
N LEU A 119 -2.41 -17.01 -8.18
CA LEU A 119 -2.50 -18.47 -8.08
C LEU A 119 -3.80 -18.94 -7.41
N THR A 120 -4.35 -18.17 -6.47
CA THR A 120 -5.56 -18.55 -5.73
C THR A 120 -6.86 -18.12 -6.42
N LEU A 121 -6.86 -16.97 -7.10
CA LEU A 121 -8.07 -16.39 -7.71
C LEU A 121 -8.05 -16.40 -9.24
N GLY A 122 -6.88 -16.65 -9.85
CA GLY A 122 -6.71 -16.62 -11.30
C GLY A 122 -6.92 -17.98 -11.96
N HIS A 123 -7.42 -17.97 -13.19
CA HIS A 123 -7.75 -19.19 -13.93
C HIS A 123 -6.55 -19.76 -14.72
N ALA A 124 -5.66 -18.89 -15.23
CA ALA A 124 -4.56 -19.27 -16.11
C ALA A 124 -3.20 -18.87 -15.53
N ARG A 125 -2.46 -19.85 -14.99
CA ARG A 125 -1.18 -19.64 -14.28
C ARG A 125 -0.19 -18.77 -15.07
N SER A 126 0.05 -19.07 -16.35
CA SER A 126 1.01 -18.31 -17.18
C SER A 126 0.65 -16.83 -17.31
N THR A 127 -0.62 -16.52 -17.56
CA THR A 127 -1.12 -15.15 -17.66
C THR A 127 -0.99 -14.38 -16.35
N GLN A 128 -1.23 -15.06 -15.23
CA GLN A 128 -1.12 -14.47 -13.89
C GLN A 128 0.32 -14.16 -13.52
N LEU A 129 1.25 -15.09 -13.79
CA LEU A 129 2.68 -14.83 -13.58
C LEU A 129 3.16 -13.65 -14.44
N ARG A 130 2.77 -13.57 -15.71
CA ARG A 130 3.12 -12.42 -16.58
C ARG A 130 2.55 -11.10 -16.04
N ALA A 131 1.32 -11.10 -15.55
CA ALA A 131 0.71 -9.91 -14.96
C ALA A 131 1.46 -9.47 -13.68
N ALA A 132 1.79 -10.40 -12.79
CA ALA A 132 2.58 -10.14 -11.60
C ALA A 132 3.99 -9.63 -11.93
N LEU A 133 4.68 -10.25 -12.90
CA LEU A 133 6.00 -9.80 -13.38
C LEU A 133 5.95 -8.36 -13.89
N HIS A 134 4.96 -8.01 -14.70
CA HIS A 134 4.80 -6.63 -15.15
C HIS A 134 4.55 -5.66 -13.98
N SER A 135 3.76 -6.05 -12.98
CA SER A 135 3.59 -5.25 -11.77
C SER A 135 4.90 -5.06 -10.99
N TYR A 136 5.72 -6.10 -10.86
CA TYR A 136 7.04 -5.99 -10.24
C TYR A 136 7.97 -5.08 -11.04
N MET A 137 7.97 -5.17 -12.37
CA MET A 137 8.76 -4.27 -13.23
C MET A 137 8.34 -2.80 -13.03
N VAL A 138 7.04 -2.52 -12.98
CA VAL A 138 6.52 -1.17 -12.70
C VAL A 138 6.96 -0.71 -11.31
N GLY A 139 6.80 -1.55 -10.28
CA GLY A 139 7.22 -1.21 -8.92
C GLY A 139 8.72 -0.93 -8.82
N ALA A 140 9.55 -1.77 -9.46
CA ALA A 140 11.00 -1.57 -9.52
C ALA A 140 11.36 -0.25 -10.23
N LEU A 141 10.73 0.03 -11.38
CA LEU A 141 10.93 1.28 -12.12
C LEU A 141 10.59 2.51 -11.28
N LEU A 142 9.49 2.47 -10.51
CA LEU A 142 9.09 3.56 -9.61
C LEU A 142 10.06 3.74 -8.42
N LEU A 143 10.74 2.66 -7.99
CA LEU A 143 11.73 2.71 -6.91
C LEU A 143 13.12 3.18 -7.36
N LEU A 144 13.47 3.04 -8.64
CA LEU A 144 14.77 3.46 -9.17
C LEU A 144 15.18 4.90 -8.78
N PRO A 145 14.34 5.94 -8.98
CA PRO A 145 14.73 7.30 -8.61
C PRO A 145 14.97 7.45 -7.11
N VAL A 146 14.19 6.76 -6.27
CA VAL A 146 14.37 6.78 -4.81
C VAL A 146 15.72 6.19 -4.44
N VAL A 147 16.07 5.02 -4.99
CA VAL A 147 17.36 4.36 -4.74
C VAL A 147 18.52 5.21 -5.25
N ALA A 148 18.38 5.86 -6.42
CA ALA A 148 19.41 6.73 -6.97
C ALA A 148 19.70 7.93 -6.06
N ILE A 149 18.64 8.60 -5.56
CA ILE A 149 18.77 9.72 -4.62
C ILE A 149 19.41 9.25 -3.31
N LEU A 150 18.95 8.12 -2.74
CA LEU A 150 19.52 7.58 -1.50
C LEU A 150 21.01 7.26 -1.65
N LYS A 151 21.43 6.72 -2.81
CA LYS A 151 22.84 6.48 -3.08
C LYS A 151 23.62 7.79 -3.20
N PHE A 152 23.10 8.78 -3.92
CA PHE A 152 23.77 10.07 -4.10
C PHE A 152 23.97 10.81 -2.78
N VAL A 153 22.91 10.89 -1.96
CA VAL A 153 22.97 11.49 -0.61
C VAL A 153 23.91 10.69 0.30
N GLY A 154 23.81 9.36 0.31
CA GLY A 154 24.67 8.52 1.15
C GLY A 154 26.17 8.59 0.80
N HIS A 155 26.54 8.93 -0.44
CA HIS A 155 27.94 9.19 -0.80
C HIS A 155 28.41 10.59 -0.37
N SER A 156 27.48 11.53 -0.18
CA SER A 156 27.79 12.91 0.20
C SER A 156 28.18 13.03 1.69
N ASP A 157 27.66 12.13 2.54
CA ASP A 157 27.92 12.13 3.99
C ASP A 157 29.21 11.38 4.40
N MET A 158 29.92 10.75 3.45
CA MET A 158 31.20 10.06 3.70
C MET A 158 32.43 10.82 3.15
N GLY A 159 32.25 12.07 2.72
CA GLY A 159 33.31 12.95 2.20
C GLY A 159 33.70 14.05 3.17
#